data_AF-A0A7S2ZGJ0-F1
#
_entry.id   AF-A0A7S2ZGJ0-F1
#
_cell.length_a   1.000
_cell.length_b   1.000
_cell.length_c   1.000
_cell.angle_alpha   90.00
_cell.angle_beta   90.00
_cell.angle_gamma   90.00
#
_symmetry.space_group_name_H-M   'P 1'
#
loop_
_entity.id
_entity.type
_entity.pdbx_description
1 polymer ?
#
loop_
_entity_poly.entity_id
_entity_poly.type
_entity_poly.pdbx_seq_one_letter_code
_entity_poly.pdbx_strand_id
1 'polypeptide(L)'
;MSVQLSTGQVKRVKDGSAYIMFGDGELSKCNAISERDLADFIANCASDPSKRNQILPVGGPGKPVTPKEQAEILFRLLDKEPKFSKAPIGVMDVGISVLDFVSKLLPGVKDAAEFARIGKYYAVEDMVGPEYGSDTLEDFFTDVIENGLEGQELGSAAVFSD
;
A
#
# COMPACT_ATOMS: atom_id res chain seq x y z
N MET A 1 1.40 5.30 6.75
CA MET A 1 0.81 5.52 5.40
C MET A 1 0.53 4.16 4.75
N SER A 2 -0.73 3.78 4.52
CA SER A 2 -1.10 2.37 4.37
C SER A 2 -1.43 1.91 2.94
N VAL A 3 -0.83 0.76 2.60
CA VAL A 3 -1.25 -0.38 1.76
C VAL A 3 -0.58 -0.64 0.40
N GLN A 4 -0.15 0.34 -0.40
CA GLN A 4 0.63 0.04 -1.63
C GLN A 4 2.13 0.30 -1.51
N LEU A 5 2.51 1.07 -0.50
CA LEU A 5 3.89 1.49 -0.27
C LEU A 5 4.45 0.64 0.85
N SER A 6 4.83 -0.58 0.51
CA SER A 6 5.65 -1.33 1.44
C SER A 6 6.93 -0.50 1.61
N THR A 7 7.16 -0.05 2.82
CA THR A 7 8.38 0.61 3.26
C THR A 7 9.62 -0.26 2.93
N GLY A 8 9.41 -1.58 2.80
CA GLY A 8 10.35 -2.52 2.21
C GLY A 8 10.78 -2.20 0.78
N GLN A 9 9.93 -1.61 -0.07
CA GLN A 9 10.33 -1.14 -1.41
C GLN A 9 11.29 0.05 -1.33
N VAL A 10 11.10 0.98 -0.38
CA VAL A 10 12.01 2.12 -0.18
C VAL A 10 13.41 1.62 0.15
N LYS A 11 13.53 0.74 1.16
CA LYS A 11 14.81 0.10 1.50
C LYS A 11 15.40 -0.66 0.32
N ARG A 12 14.60 -1.46 -0.38
CA ARG A 12 15.01 -2.25 -1.54
C ARG A 12 15.62 -1.39 -2.65
N VAL A 13 14.96 -0.29 -3.02
CA VAL A 13 15.46 0.62 -4.06
C VAL A 13 16.68 1.40 -3.56
N LYS A 14 16.71 1.82 -2.29
CA LYS A 14 17.88 2.44 -1.65
C LYS A 14 19.11 1.54 -1.76
N ASP A 15 18.94 0.24 -1.52
CA ASP A 15 19.99 -0.79 -1.66
C ASP A 15 20.32 -1.15 -3.12
N GLY A 16 19.70 -0.48 -4.11
CA GLY A 16 19.99 -0.65 -5.53
C GLY A 16 19.25 -1.82 -6.21
N SER A 17 18.33 -2.47 -5.50
CA SER A 17 17.49 -3.52 -6.05
C SER A 17 16.30 -2.96 -6.85
N ALA A 18 15.72 -3.78 -7.72
CA ALA A 18 14.56 -3.39 -8.52
C ALA A 18 13.28 -3.29 -7.66
N TYR A 19 12.42 -2.31 -7.97
CA TYR A 19 11.07 -2.20 -7.39
C TYR A 19 10.19 -3.36 -7.88
N ILE A 20 9.47 -4.02 -6.98
CA ILE A 20 8.59 -5.14 -7.32
C ILE A 20 7.15 -4.66 -7.49
N MET A 21 6.51 -5.00 -8.60
CA MET A 21 5.11 -4.70 -8.86
C MET A 21 4.40 -5.83 -9.60
N PHE A 22 3.08 -5.87 -9.50
CA PHE A 22 2.26 -6.80 -10.27
C PHE A 22 1.96 -6.24 -11.66
N GLY A 23 1.98 -7.12 -12.67
CA GLY A 23 1.71 -6.74 -14.06
C GLY A 23 2.71 -5.71 -14.58
N ASP A 24 2.21 -4.68 -15.26
CA ASP A 24 3.00 -3.54 -15.72
C ASP A 24 3.10 -2.40 -14.70
N GLY A 25 2.46 -2.55 -13.54
CA GLY A 25 2.40 -1.54 -12.49
C GLY A 25 1.35 -0.46 -12.71
N GLU A 26 0.44 -0.63 -13.67
CA GLU A 26 -0.62 0.33 -14.02
C GLU A 26 -2.02 -0.20 -13.63
N LEU A 27 -2.09 -1.38 -12.99
CA LEU A 27 -3.34 -2.10 -12.68
C LEU A 27 -4.21 -1.45 -11.61
N SER A 28 -3.64 -0.60 -10.76
CA SER A 28 -4.34 0.08 -9.68
C SER A 28 -3.74 1.45 -9.41
N LYS A 29 -4.54 2.36 -8.86
CA LYS A 29 -4.15 3.69 -8.40
C LYS A 29 -4.57 3.91 -6.96
N CYS A 30 -3.76 4.68 -6.23
CA CYS A 30 -4.13 5.15 -4.90
C CYS A 30 -3.64 6.57 -4.63
N ASN A 31 -4.38 7.33 -3.84
CA ASN A 31 -3.88 8.52 -3.17
C ASN A 31 -3.74 8.24 -1.66
N ALA A 32 -2.53 7.84 -1.26
CA ALA A 32 -2.25 7.41 0.10
C ALA A 32 -2.35 8.56 1.10
N ILE A 33 -3.05 8.35 2.22
CA ILE A 33 -3.19 9.30 3.32
C ILE A 33 -2.21 8.99 4.45
N SER A 34 -1.61 10.02 5.05
CA SER A 34 -0.75 9.86 6.23
C SER A 34 -1.57 9.45 7.46
N GLU A 35 -0.92 8.84 8.45
CA GLU A 35 -1.59 8.48 9.71
C GLU A 35 -2.08 9.71 10.47
N ARG A 36 -1.31 10.80 10.42
CA ARG A 36 -1.67 12.07 11.04
C ARG A 36 -2.92 12.67 10.40
N ASP A 37 -2.93 12.77 9.07
CA ASP A 37 -4.05 13.34 8.32
C ASP A 37 -5.30 12.45 8.45
N LEU A 38 -5.13 11.12 8.45
CA LEU A 38 -6.24 10.20 8.69
C LEU A 38 -6.79 10.32 10.12
N ALA A 39 -5.93 10.46 11.13
CA ALA A 39 -6.36 10.66 12.51
C ALA A 39 -7.13 11.97 12.69
N ASP A 40 -6.64 13.06 12.09
CA ASP A 40 -7.33 14.35 12.08
C ASP A 40 -8.69 14.27 11.37
N PHE A 41 -8.75 13.61 10.20
CA PHE A 41 -10.01 13.36 9.51
C PHE A 41 -11.04 12.62 10.39
N ILE A 42 -10.61 11.54 11.06
CA ILE A 42 -11.48 10.75 11.95
C ILE A 42 -11.95 11.59 13.15
N ALA A 43 -11.06 12.35 13.78
CA ALA A 43 -11.39 13.22 14.92
C ALA A 43 -12.43 14.29 14.53
N ASN A 44 -12.25 14.89 13.34
CA ASN A 44 -13.18 15.87 12.79
C ASN A 44 -14.53 15.23 12.40
N CYS A 45 -14.55 13.98 11.94
CA CYS A 45 -15.78 13.23 11.70
C CYS A 45 -16.58 12.97 12.98
N ALA A 46 -15.91 12.65 14.08
CA ALA A 46 -16.58 12.39 15.36
C ALA A 46 -17.31 13.63 15.91
N SER A 47 -16.76 14.82 15.67
CA SER A 47 -17.27 16.08 16.20
C SER A 47 -18.33 16.74 15.32
N ASP A 48 -18.44 16.35 14.05
CA ASP A 48 -19.33 16.95 13.07
C ASP A 48 -20.63 16.14 12.90
N PRO A 49 -21.79 16.64 13.36
CA PRO A 49 -23.06 15.94 13.21
C PRO A 49 -23.43 15.65 11.76
N SER A 50 -22.96 16.46 10.80
CA SER A 50 -23.25 16.29 9.38
C SER A 50 -22.54 15.08 8.75
N LYS A 51 -21.57 14.48 9.44
CA LYS A 51 -20.77 13.32 8.98
C LYS A 51 -21.24 11.99 9.58
N ARG A 52 -22.26 11.99 10.44
CA ARG A 52 -22.76 10.79 11.13
C ARG A 52 -23.46 9.84 10.15
N ASN A 53 -23.33 8.53 10.42
CA ASN A 53 -23.98 7.43 9.69
C ASN A 53 -23.76 7.46 8.17
N GLN A 54 -22.53 7.79 7.75
CA GLN A 54 -22.15 7.89 6.35
C GLN A 54 -20.89 7.09 6.05
N ILE A 55 -20.77 6.66 4.80
CA ILE A 55 -19.51 6.15 4.24
C ILE A 55 -18.78 7.36 3.66
N LEU A 56 -17.62 7.67 4.25
CA LEU A 56 -16.81 8.81 3.87
C LEU A 56 -15.48 8.31 3.30
N PRO A 57 -15.37 8.13 1.97
CA PRO A 57 -14.08 7.85 1.36
C PRO A 57 -13.15 9.04 1.62
N VAL A 58 -11.87 8.75 1.81
CA VAL A 58 -10.83 9.74 2.05
C VAL A 58 -9.53 9.23 1.46
N GLY A 59 -8.78 10.11 0.83
CA GLY A 59 -7.44 9.86 0.32
C GLY A 59 -6.51 11.00 0.69
N GLY A 60 -5.22 10.76 0.57
CA GLY A 60 -4.24 11.80 0.86
C GLY A 60 -4.15 12.84 -0.25
N PRO A 61 -3.37 13.90 -0.01
CA PRO A 61 -3.18 14.99 -0.96
C PRO A 61 -2.47 14.53 -2.25
N GLY A 62 -2.87 15.14 -3.36
CA GLY A 62 -2.27 14.90 -4.67
C GLY A 62 -2.96 13.83 -5.51
N LYS A 63 -2.57 13.78 -6.78
CA LYS A 63 -3.17 12.86 -7.75
C LYS A 63 -3.01 11.39 -7.29
N PRO A 64 -4.02 10.54 -7.49
CA PRO A 64 -3.83 9.10 -7.37
C PRO A 64 -2.72 8.62 -8.30
N VAL A 65 -1.82 7.80 -7.76
CA VAL A 65 -0.63 7.30 -8.45
C VAL A 65 -0.64 5.78 -8.55
N THR A 66 -0.14 5.26 -9.67
CA THR A 66 0.06 3.82 -9.87
C THR A 66 1.31 3.32 -9.15
N PRO A 67 1.45 2.01 -8.88
CA PRO A 67 2.69 1.43 -8.37
C PRO A 67 3.93 1.80 -9.21
N LYS A 68 3.77 1.91 -10.54
CA LYS A 68 4.85 2.34 -11.42
C LYS A 68 5.21 3.81 -11.22
N GLU A 69 4.24 4.72 -11.15
CA GLU A 69 4.49 6.14 -10.84
C GLU A 69 5.12 6.32 -9.45
N GLN A 70 4.68 5.55 -8.45
CA GLN A 70 5.28 5.54 -7.10
C GLN A 70 6.76 5.13 -7.15
N ALA A 71 7.07 4.09 -7.90
CA ALA A 71 8.45 3.64 -8.09
C ALA A 71 9.29 4.71 -8.81
N GLU A 72 8.75 5.37 -9.84
CA GLU A 72 9.44 6.45 -10.56
C GLU A 72 9.76 7.65 -9.65
N ILE A 73 8.85 8.03 -8.75
CA ILE A 73 9.12 9.06 -7.72
C ILE A 73 10.29 8.61 -6.84
N LEU A 74 10.25 7.37 -6.35
CA LEU A 74 11.28 6.84 -5.46
C LEU A 74 12.67 6.76 -6.13
N PHE A 75 12.74 6.30 -7.39
CA PHE A 75 13.98 6.28 -8.16
C PHE A 75 14.55 7.69 -8.39
N ARG A 76 13.67 8.67 -8.67
CA ARG A 76 14.04 10.08 -8.82
C ARG A 76 14.61 10.64 -7.52
N LEU A 77 13.95 10.42 -6.39
CA LEU A 77 14.41 10.91 -5.07
C LEU A 77 15.77 10.32 -4.66
N LEU A 78 16.07 9.09 -5.09
CA LEU A 78 17.32 8.40 -4.78
C LEU A 78 18.43 8.62 -5.82
N ASP A 79 18.19 9.41 -6.88
CA ASP A 79 19.09 9.60 -8.03
C ASP A 79 19.58 8.27 -8.63
N LYS A 80 18.63 7.36 -8.91
CA LYS A 80 18.91 6.02 -9.46
C LYS A 80 18.14 5.78 -10.75
N GLU A 81 18.73 5.04 -11.67
CA GLU A 81 18.03 4.58 -12.87
C GLU A 81 16.86 3.65 -12.49
N PRO A 82 15.65 3.84 -13.06
CA PRO A 82 14.51 2.99 -12.80
C PRO A 82 14.74 1.51 -13.13
N LYS A 83 14.53 0.65 -12.15
CA LYS A 83 14.62 -0.81 -12.27
C LYS A 83 13.36 -1.47 -11.76
N PHE A 84 12.78 -2.32 -12.58
CA PHE A 84 11.46 -2.89 -12.32
C PHE A 84 11.49 -4.42 -12.38
N SER A 85 10.87 -5.05 -11.39
CA SER A 85 10.63 -6.50 -11.34
C SER A 85 9.13 -6.76 -11.37
N LYS A 86 8.65 -7.38 -12.44
CA LYS A 86 7.22 -7.57 -12.70
C LYS A 86 6.79 -8.99 -12.32
N ALA A 87 5.85 -9.11 -11.40
CA ALA A 87 5.22 -10.37 -11.03
C ALA A 87 3.89 -10.54 -11.79
N PRO A 88 3.64 -11.68 -12.46
CA PRO A 88 2.36 -11.94 -13.10
C PRO A 88 1.24 -12.02 -12.05
N ILE A 89 0.11 -11.33 -12.28
CA ILE A 89 -1.01 -11.35 -11.33
C ILE A 89 -1.59 -12.76 -11.14
N GLY A 90 -1.53 -13.60 -12.17
CA GLY A 90 -1.99 -14.98 -12.12
C GLY A 90 -1.26 -15.85 -11.08
N VAL A 91 -0.09 -15.43 -10.58
CA VAL A 91 0.59 -16.10 -9.46
C VAL A 91 -0.27 -16.02 -8.19
N MET A 92 -0.97 -14.91 -7.95
CA MET A 92 -1.92 -14.78 -6.84
C MET A 92 -3.11 -15.71 -7.03
N ASP A 93 -3.64 -15.83 -8.25
CA ASP A 93 -4.78 -16.72 -8.55
C ASP A 93 -4.44 -18.20 -8.29
N VAL A 94 -3.26 -18.63 -8.72
CA VAL A 94 -2.76 -19.98 -8.46
C VAL A 94 -2.56 -20.19 -6.96
N GLY A 95 -1.93 -19.23 -6.28
CA GLY A 95 -1.71 -19.29 -4.83
C GLY A 95 -3.02 -19.40 -4.04
N ILE A 96 -4.00 -18.55 -4.35
CA ILE A 96 -5.34 -18.58 -3.75
C ILE A 96 -6.01 -19.94 -4.01
N SER A 97 -5.97 -20.43 -5.25
CA SER A 97 -6.61 -21.71 -5.61
C SER A 97 -6.00 -22.90 -4.87
N VAL A 98 -4.67 -22.91 -4.69
CA VAL A 98 -3.97 -23.94 -3.91
C VAL A 98 -4.34 -23.84 -2.44
N LEU A 99 -4.31 -22.64 -1.85
CA LEU A 99 -4.70 -22.43 -0.45
C LEU A 99 -6.15 -22.83 -0.21
N ASP A 100 -7.06 -22.52 -1.14
CA ASP A 100 -8.46 -22.94 -1.07
C ASP A 100 -8.60 -24.46 -1.11
N PHE A 101 -7.87 -25.14 -1.98
CA PHE A 101 -7.90 -26.60 -2.03
C PHE A 101 -7.41 -27.22 -0.72
N VAL A 102 -6.29 -26.73 -0.18
CA VAL A 102 -5.71 -27.21 1.08
C VAL A 102 -6.61 -26.88 2.27
N SER A 103 -7.30 -25.74 2.27
CA SER A 103 -8.20 -25.33 3.35
C SER A 103 -9.38 -26.29 3.57
N LYS A 104 -9.80 -27.00 2.51
CA LYS A 104 -10.82 -28.06 2.60
C LYS A 104 -10.35 -29.28 3.38
N LEU A 105 -9.03 -29.49 3.48
CA LEU A 105 -8.40 -30.60 4.22
C LEU A 105 -7.92 -30.16 5.61
N LEU A 106 -7.46 -28.91 5.72
CA LEU A 106 -6.91 -28.32 6.95
C LEU A 106 -7.57 -26.96 7.22
N PRO A 107 -8.54 -26.87 8.15
CA PRO A 107 -9.29 -25.63 8.40
C PRO A 107 -8.42 -24.43 8.75
N GLY A 108 -7.24 -24.64 9.35
CA GLY A 108 -6.30 -23.59 9.73
C GLY A 108 -5.64 -22.84 8.57
N VAL A 109 -5.87 -23.25 7.31
CA VAL A 109 -5.31 -22.58 6.11
C VAL A 109 -6.29 -21.57 5.50
N LYS A 110 -7.55 -21.52 5.98
CA LYS A 110 -8.58 -20.62 5.45
C LYS A 110 -8.20 -19.15 5.57
N ASP A 111 -7.62 -18.76 6.70
CA ASP A 111 -7.20 -17.37 6.95
C ASP A 111 -6.11 -16.93 5.97
N ALA A 112 -5.19 -17.84 5.61
CA ALA A 112 -4.17 -17.56 4.60
C ALA A 112 -4.76 -17.37 3.20
N ALA A 113 -5.77 -18.16 2.83
CA ALA A 113 -6.48 -18.01 1.56
C ALA A 113 -7.23 -16.67 1.49
N GLU A 114 -7.91 -16.27 2.56
CA GLU A 114 -8.59 -14.98 2.68
C GLU A 114 -7.59 -13.82 2.63
N PHE A 115 -6.49 -13.92 3.36
CA PHE A 115 -5.41 -12.95 3.32
C PHE A 115 -4.84 -12.77 1.90
N ALA A 116 -4.62 -13.87 1.16
CA ALA A 116 -4.15 -13.81 -0.22
C ALA A 116 -5.16 -13.13 -1.16
N ARG A 117 -6.47 -13.34 -0.96
CA ARG A 117 -7.52 -12.64 -1.72
C ARG A 117 -7.55 -11.14 -1.43
N ILE A 118 -7.39 -10.75 -0.17
CA ILE A 118 -7.26 -9.35 0.23
C ILE A 118 -6.04 -8.72 -0.43
N GLY A 119 -4.89 -9.42 -0.40
CA GLY A 119 -3.68 -8.97 -1.09
C GLY A 119 -3.88 -8.78 -2.60
N LYS A 120 -4.60 -9.69 -3.26
CA LYS A 120 -4.96 -9.55 -4.67
C LYS A 120 -5.87 -8.35 -4.92
N TYR A 121 -6.88 -8.14 -4.06
CA TYR A 121 -7.80 -7.00 -4.16
C TYR A 121 -7.04 -5.68 -4.15
N TYR A 122 -6.11 -5.48 -3.21
CA TYR A 122 -5.26 -4.28 -3.18
C TYR A 122 -4.29 -4.15 -4.37
N ALA A 123 -3.96 -5.24 -5.05
CA ALA A 123 -3.08 -5.18 -6.21
C ALA A 123 -3.80 -4.69 -7.49
N VAL A 124 -5.11 -4.89 -7.59
CA VAL A 124 -5.87 -4.70 -8.84
C VAL A 124 -7.02 -3.70 -8.75
N GLU A 125 -7.37 -3.25 -7.55
CA GLU A 125 -8.47 -2.29 -7.36
C GLU A 125 -7.95 -0.89 -7.05
N ASP A 126 -8.61 0.10 -7.61
CA ASP A 126 -8.32 1.51 -7.34
C ASP A 126 -8.78 1.90 -5.93
N MET A 127 -7.88 2.49 -5.16
CA MET A 127 -8.09 2.95 -3.80
C MET A 127 -8.02 4.48 -3.76
N VAL A 128 -9.08 5.12 -4.28
CA VAL A 128 -9.13 6.57 -4.49
C VAL A 128 -10.24 7.20 -3.66
N GLY A 129 -9.88 8.26 -2.92
CA GLY A 129 -10.82 9.07 -2.16
C GLY A 129 -10.61 10.58 -2.39
N PRO A 130 -11.56 11.43 -1.96
CA PRO A 130 -11.38 12.86 -1.86
C PRO A 130 -10.11 13.21 -1.06
N GLU A 131 -9.33 14.16 -1.56
CA GLU A 131 -8.09 14.60 -0.93
C GLU A 131 -8.37 15.25 0.44
N TYR A 132 -7.57 14.89 1.44
CA TYR A 132 -7.59 15.46 2.78
C TYR A 132 -6.18 15.60 3.34
N GLY A 133 -5.95 16.66 4.10
CA GLY A 133 -4.69 16.90 4.79
C GLY A 133 -3.65 17.62 3.95
N SER A 134 -2.39 17.46 4.31
CA SER A 134 -1.25 18.16 3.66
C SER A 134 -0.02 17.28 3.45
N ASP A 135 0.06 16.12 4.09
CA ASP A 135 1.23 15.25 4.00
C ASP A 135 1.21 14.50 2.65
N THR A 136 2.15 14.81 1.75
CA THR A 136 2.19 14.15 0.44
C THR A 136 2.98 12.84 0.45
N LEU A 137 2.75 12.00 -0.55
CA LEU A 137 3.56 10.81 -0.81
C LEU A 137 5.05 11.12 -0.96
N GLU A 138 5.39 12.21 -1.66
CA GLU A 138 6.77 12.58 -1.91
C GLU A 138 7.47 13.05 -0.63
N ASP A 139 6.77 13.78 0.23
CA ASP A 139 7.26 14.16 1.57
C ASP A 139 7.52 12.92 2.41
N PHE A 140 6.59 11.95 2.41
CA PHE A 140 6.77 10.68 3.10
C PHE A 140 8.00 9.92 2.59
N PHE A 141 8.18 9.80 1.28
CA PHE A 141 9.36 9.12 0.75
C PHE A 141 10.66 9.83 1.12
N THR A 142 10.68 11.16 1.06
CA THR A 142 11.84 11.96 1.44
C THR A 142 12.20 11.70 2.90
N ASP A 143 11.22 11.77 3.80
CA ASP A 143 11.41 11.50 5.23
C ASP A 143 11.93 10.07 5.48
N VAL A 144 11.35 9.06 4.84
CA VAL A 144 11.81 7.67 4.99
C VAL A 144 13.23 7.46 4.46
N ILE A 145 13.62 8.14 3.39
CA ILE A 145 14.97 8.05 2.84
C ILE A 145 15.99 8.64 3.81
N GLU A 146 15.66 9.79 4.43
CA GLU A 146 16.54 10.56 5.32
C GLU A 146 16.58 10.00 6.74
N ASN A 147 15.41 9.78 7.34
CA ASN A 147 15.23 9.48 8.76
C ASN A 147 14.89 8.01 9.03
N GLY A 148 14.59 7.22 7.99
CA GLY A 148 14.17 5.84 8.14
C GLY A 148 12.68 5.72 8.50
N LEU A 149 12.29 4.56 9.04
CA LEU A 149 10.87 4.20 9.27
C LEU A 149 10.44 4.36 10.72
N GLU A 150 11.22 5.05 11.54
CA GLU A 150 10.91 5.19 12.96
C GLU A 150 9.51 5.81 13.13
N GLY A 151 8.61 5.08 13.80
CA GLY A 151 7.22 5.49 14.01
C GLY A 151 6.21 5.02 12.95
N GLN A 152 6.62 4.27 11.92
CA GLN A 152 5.74 3.62 10.95
C GLN A 152 5.63 2.10 11.20
N GLU A 153 5.10 1.75 12.38
CA GLU A 153 4.98 0.36 12.83
C GLU A 153 3.77 -0.34 12.19
N LEU A 154 3.99 -1.49 11.53
CA LEU A 154 2.92 -2.33 10.97
C LEU A 154 2.11 -3.07 12.05
N GLY A 155 2.56 -3.06 13.31
CA GLY A 155 1.93 -3.77 14.41
C GLY A 155 1.74 -5.26 14.11
N SER A 156 0.57 -5.82 14.46
CA SER A 156 0.23 -7.22 14.19
C SER A 156 -0.03 -7.55 12.70
N ALA A 157 0.02 -6.56 11.81
CA ALA A 157 -0.17 -6.75 10.37
C ALA A 157 1.15 -6.93 9.60
N ALA A 158 2.29 -7.02 10.30
CA ALA A 158 3.58 -7.32 9.70
C ALA A 158 3.57 -8.74 9.09
N VAL A 159 3.73 -8.83 7.77
CA VAL A 159 3.81 -10.11 7.04
C VAL A 159 5.18 -10.78 7.20
N PHE A 160 6.19 -9.99 7.56
CA PHE A 160 7.54 -10.44 7.88
C PHE A 160 7.87 -9.95 9.28
N SER A 161 8.02 -10.89 10.22
CA SER A 161 8.64 -10.65 11.51
C SER A 161 10.03 -11.28 11.45
N ASP A 162 11.07 -10.54 11.85
CA ASP A 162 12.42 -11.09 12.07
C ASP A 162 12.44 -12.07 13.25
#